data_AF-A0A6J6XGZ2-F1
#
_entry.id   AF-A0A6J6XGZ2-F1
#
_cell.length_a   1.000
_cell.length_b   1.000
_cell.length_c   1.000
_cell.angle_alpha   90.00
_cell.angle_beta   90.00
_cell.angle_gamma   90.00
#
_symmetry.space_group_name_H-M   'P 1'
#
loop_
_entity.id
_entity.type
_entity.pdbx_description
1 polymer ?
#
loop_
_entity_poly.entity_id
_entity_poly.type
_entity_poly.pdbx_seq_one_letter_code
_entity_poly.pdbx_strand_id
1 'polypeptide(L)'
;MHQLVALDLAGGPDFVGALQQVWHDGDAALPIDQRLSTAARAEVMRSMAAGAVIDTSGRSTLNESRPVEPGDALVVATSGSTGEPKGVVLTHNAVAASADATSKRLGVTDDDHWLACLPLSHVGGLSVITRALHRGTALTVLPRFDADAVTQAAARGATLTSLVATALARIDPSIFRCIVLGGGPPPDPRPANTVTTYGLTETGSGVVYDGVALDGVEIEIASDGEILLRCPMMLRTYRNGQSPIDSRGFLHTDDLGHWLPDGRLSVQGRRGDLIITGGENVWPEIVEATLVLHPGVEEVGVVGVDDAQWGQAVAAWVVPSDPANPPSLDDLRGFAREHIAAFMAPRSLFIVPQLPRTNIGKLQRSRLRSLHASAQGTQPHES
;
A
#
# COMPACT_ATOMS: atom_id res chain seq x y z
N MET A 1 -1.71 21.15 25.13
CA MET A 1 -1.60 19.68 24.95
C MET A 1 -1.63 19.45 23.46
N HIS A 2 -0.64 18.76 22.90
CA HIS A 2 -0.59 18.51 21.45
C HIS A 2 -1.74 17.59 21.04
N GLN A 3 -2.34 17.86 19.90
CA GLN A 3 -3.50 17.16 19.40
C GLN A 3 -3.24 16.55 18.02
N LEU A 4 -4.08 15.57 17.69
CA LEU A 4 -4.15 15.05 16.34
C LEU A 4 -5.08 15.93 15.51
N VAL A 5 -4.56 16.51 14.42
CA VAL A 5 -5.30 17.39 13.53
C VAL A 5 -5.56 16.68 12.21
N ALA A 6 -6.82 16.46 11.88
CA ALA A 6 -7.24 15.90 10.61
C ALA A 6 -7.08 16.94 9.48
N LEU A 7 -6.44 16.57 8.38
CA LEU A 7 -6.34 17.37 7.17
C LEU A 7 -7.38 16.86 6.16
N ASP A 8 -8.56 17.47 6.15
CA ASP A 8 -9.64 17.19 5.21
C ASP A 8 -9.54 18.12 3.98
N LEU A 9 -8.39 18.02 3.31
CA LEU A 9 -8.02 18.84 2.16
C LEU A 9 -7.56 17.95 1.00
N ALA A 10 -7.86 18.37 -0.23
CA ALA A 10 -7.26 17.76 -1.42
C ALA A 10 -5.77 18.10 -1.51
N GLY A 11 -5.00 17.24 -2.20
CA GLY A 11 -3.59 17.51 -2.45
C GLY A 11 -3.39 18.81 -3.22
N GLY A 12 -2.43 19.62 -2.76
CA GLY A 12 -2.14 20.93 -3.33
C GLY A 12 -1.46 21.84 -2.30
N PRO A 13 -1.27 23.13 -2.62
CA PRO A 13 -0.62 24.10 -1.75
C PRO A 13 -1.28 24.21 -0.37
N ASP A 14 -2.61 24.22 -0.31
CA ASP A 14 -3.34 24.36 0.97
C ASP A 14 -3.10 23.16 1.90
N PHE A 15 -3.04 21.94 1.35
CA PHE A 15 -2.68 20.75 2.14
C PHE A 15 -1.26 20.86 2.70
N VAL A 16 -0.29 21.29 1.86
CA VAL A 16 1.11 21.44 2.28
C VAL A 16 1.24 22.52 3.36
N GLY A 17 0.58 23.66 3.19
CA GLY A 17 0.55 24.74 4.18
C GLY A 17 -0.07 24.29 5.50
N ALA A 18 -1.20 23.58 5.45
CA ALA A 18 -1.84 23.03 6.64
C ALA A 18 -0.96 22.00 7.36
N LEU A 19 -0.28 21.11 6.63
CA LEU A 19 0.66 20.15 7.21
C LEU A 19 1.82 20.85 7.92
N GLN A 20 2.43 21.85 7.28
CA GLN A 20 3.52 22.63 7.88
C GLN A 20 3.05 23.40 9.11
N GLN A 21 1.83 23.97 9.09
CA GLN A 21 1.27 24.68 10.24
C GLN A 21 1.02 23.72 11.41
N VAL A 22 0.45 22.54 11.16
CA VAL A 22 0.24 21.51 12.19
C VAL A 22 1.56 21.12 12.85
N TRP A 23 2.60 20.88 12.05
CA TRP A 23 3.94 20.59 12.56
C TRP A 23 4.56 21.76 13.32
N HIS A 24 4.37 23.00 12.87
CA HIS A 24 4.84 24.19 13.56
C HIS A 24 4.20 24.35 14.95
N ASP A 25 2.91 24.02 15.07
CA ASP A 25 2.16 24.03 16.33
C ASP A 25 2.58 22.89 17.29
N GLY A 26 3.43 21.96 16.83
CA GLY A 26 3.82 20.75 17.55
C GLY A 26 2.73 19.67 17.59
N ASP A 27 1.69 19.82 16.77
CA ASP A 27 0.61 18.85 16.61
C ASP A 27 0.99 17.78 15.56
N ALA A 28 0.27 16.65 15.54
CA ALA A 28 0.43 15.63 14.52
C ALA A 28 -0.69 15.70 13.48
N ALA A 29 -0.38 15.41 12.21
CA ALA A 29 -1.36 15.45 11.13
C ALA A 29 -1.96 14.06 10.82
N LEU A 30 -3.27 14.03 10.54
CA LEU A 30 -4.00 12.88 10.01
C LEU A 30 -4.57 13.25 8.62
N PRO A 31 -3.91 12.90 7.52
CA PRO A 31 -4.46 13.13 6.18
C PRO A 31 -5.72 12.30 5.91
N ILE A 32 -6.80 12.97 5.50
CA ILE A 32 -8.09 12.33 5.22
C ILE A 32 -8.26 12.07 3.73
N ASP A 33 -8.74 10.87 3.40
CA ASP A 33 -8.96 10.49 2.01
C ASP A 33 -10.18 11.20 1.40
N GLN A 34 -9.90 12.08 0.44
CA GLN A 34 -10.92 12.91 -0.22
C GLN A 34 -11.90 12.14 -1.10
N ARG A 35 -11.73 10.83 -1.29
CA ARG A 35 -12.72 10.01 -2.02
C ARG A 35 -13.77 9.39 -1.11
N LEU A 36 -13.52 9.41 0.19
CA LEU A 36 -14.50 8.93 1.16
C LEU A 36 -15.69 9.89 1.21
N SER A 37 -16.88 9.33 1.48
CA SER A 37 -18.06 10.12 1.81
C SER A 37 -17.83 10.91 3.10
N THR A 38 -18.58 12.00 3.30
CA THR A 38 -18.50 12.81 4.53
C THR A 38 -18.65 11.96 5.80
N ALA A 39 -19.59 11.00 5.80
CA ALA A 39 -19.78 10.09 6.93
C ALA A 39 -18.56 9.19 7.18
N ALA A 40 -17.94 8.66 6.13
CA ALA A 40 -16.75 7.83 6.26
C ALA A 40 -15.52 8.63 6.70
N ARG A 41 -15.36 9.88 6.25
CA ARG A 41 -14.32 10.80 6.74
C ARG A 41 -14.48 11.09 8.22
N ALA A 42 -15.69 11.41 8.65
CA ALA A 42 -16.02 11.62 10.06
C ALA A 42 -15.73 10.37 10.91
N GLU A 43 -15.97 9.16 10.37
CA GLU A 43 -15.60 7.91 11.04
C GLU A 43 -14.08 7.79 11.24
N VAL A 44 -13.30 8.07 10.21
CA VAL A 44 -11.83 8.02 10.32
C VAL A 44 -11.34 9.01 11.38
N MET A 45 -11.86 10.24 11.40
CA MET A 45 -11.50 11.23 12.42
C MET A 45 -11.88 10.76 13.83
N ARG A 46 -13.09 10.21 14.00
CA ARG A 46 -13.60 9.70 15.28
C ARG A 46 -12.81 8.50 15.77
N SER A 47 -12.62 7.47 14.94
CA SER A 47 -11.84 6.27 15.29
C SER A 47 -10.38 6.58 15.66
N MET A 48 -9.78 7.62 15.07
CA MET A 48 -8.43 8.07 15.42
C MET A 48 -8.39 9.01 16.65
N ALA A 49 -9.56 9.47 17.10
CA ALA A 49 -9.76 10.48 18.14
C ALA A 49 -9.00 11.79 17.83
N ALA A 50 -9.24 12.33 16.62
CA ALA A 50 -8.69 13.61 16.19
C ALA A 50 -9.37 14.78 16.92
N GLY A 51 -8.57 15.68 17.49
CA GLY A 51 -9.08 16.82 18.29
C GLY A 51 -9.46 18.05 17.47
N ALA A 52 -8.99 18.14 16.23
CA ALA A 52 -9.34 19.21 15.30
C ALA A 52 -9.35 18.71 13.86
N VAL A 53 -9.99 19.47 12.99
CA VAL A 53 -9.95 19.29 11.54
C VAL A 53 -9.62 20.62 10.86
N ILE A 54 -8.83 20.56 9.79
CA ILE A 54 -8.62 21.66 8.84
C ILE A 54 -9.26 21.23 7.53
N ASP A 55 -10.26 21.98 7.09
CA ASP A 55 -10.93 21.83 5.80
C ASP A 55 -10.93 23.17 5.03
N THR A 56 -11.64 23.26 3.92
CA THR A 56 -11.72 24.48 3.09
C THR A 56 -12.32 25.69 3.80
N SER A 57 -13.00 25.49 4.92
CA SER A 57 -13.60 26.52 5.79
C SER A 57 -12.64 26.96 6.91
N GLY A 58 -11.48 26.31 7.04
CA GLY A 58 -10.48 26.57 8.07
C GLY A 58 -10.42 25.50 9.16
N ARG A 59 -9.82 25.85 10.30
CA ARG A 59 -9.65 24.95 11.45
C ARG A 59 -10.89 24.97 12.34
N SER A 60 -11.39 23.79 12.72
CA SER A 60 -12.44 23.62 13.72
C SER A 60 -12.09 22.52 14.73
N THR A 61 -12.65 22.61 15.93
CA THR A 61 -12.43 21.64 17.03
C THR A 61 -13.42 20.50 16.93
N LEU A 62 -12.96 19.27 17.23
CA LEU A 62 -13.78 18.07 17.30
C LEU A 62 -14.00 17.65 18.76
N ASN A 63 -15.12 16.95 19.03
CA ASN A 63 -15.53 16.62 20.40
C ASN A 63 -14.73 15.47 21.03
N GLU A 64 -14.23 14.53 20.22
CA GLU A 64 -13.47 13.37 20.68
C GLU A 64 -11.99 13.59 20.42
N SER A 65 -11.19 13.76 21.46
CA SER A 65 -9.76 14.01 21.33
C SER A 65 -8.96 13.06 22.21
N ARG A 66 -7.98 12.40 21.61
CA ARG A 66 -6.86 11.82 22.34
C ARG A 66 -5.64 12.70 22.04
N PRO A 67 -4.81 13.06 23.03
CA PRO A 67 -3.60 13.81 22.79
C PRO A 67 -2.58 13.00 21.98
N VAL A 68 -1.64 13.69 21.34
CA VAL A 68 -0.45 13.08 20.74
C VAL A 68 0.77 13.36 21.61
N GLU A 69 1.82 12.56 21.46
CA GLU A 69 3.05 12.76 22.22
C GLU A 69 3.91 13.83 21.54
N PRO A 70 4.73 14.59 22.30
CA PRO A 70 5.72 15.49 21.72
C PRO A 70 6.60 14.75 20.70
N GLY A 71 6.69 15.29 19.48
CA GLY A 71 7.49 14.71 18.40
C GLY A 71 6.73 13.74 17.48
N ASP A 72 5.46 13.40 17.77
CA ASP A 72 4.57 12.76 16.80
C ASP A 72 4.32 13.71 15.62
N ALA A 73 4.58 13.26 14.40
CA ALA A 73 4.43 14.07 13.19
C ALA A 73 3.16 13.71 12.41
N LEU A 74 2.87 12.41 12.30
CA LEU A 74 1.82 11.89 11.45
C LEU A 74 1.08 10.73 12.13
N VAL A 75 -0.21 10.64 11.86
CA VAL A 75 -0.99 9.41 12.04
C VAL A 75 -1.54 9.00 10.69
N VAL A 76 -1.19 7.81 10.22
CA VAL A 76 -1.69 7.26 8.96
C VAL A 76 -2.67 6.12 9.25
N ALA A 77 -3.92 6.29 8.84
CA ALA A 77 -4.95 5.27 9.03
C ALA A 77 -4.72 4.10 8.05
N THR A 78 -4.83 2.88 8.56
CA THR A 78 -4.70 1.64 7.80
C THR A 78 -5.92 0.76 8.04
N SER A 79 -6.33 -0.02 7.04
CA SER A 79 -7.32 -1.08 7.23
C SER A 79 -6.65 -2.21 8.02
N GLY A 80 -6.95 -2.36 9.31
CA GLY A 80 -6.43 -3.47 10.10
C GLY A 80 -6.91 -4.82 9.56
N SER A 81 -6.12 -5.88 9.78
CA SER A 81 -6.52 -7.27 9.47
C SER A 81 -7.78 -7.71 10.21
N THR A 82 -8.08 -7.08 11.35
CA THR A 82 -9.27 -7.30 12.19
C THR A 82 -10.51 -6.51 11.75
N GLY A 83 -10.41 -5.69 10.70
CA GLY A 83 -11.49 -4.83 10.21
C GLY A 83 -11.59 -3.46 10.88
N GLU A 84 -11.00 -3.27 12.06
CA GLU A 84 -10.90 -1.96 12.71
C GLU A 84 -9.70 -1.15 12.16
N PRO A 85 -9.86 0.14 11.82
CA PRO A 85 -8.76 0.97 11.38
C PRO A 85 -7.68 1.13 12.46
N LYS A 86 -6.41 0.89 12.11
CA LYS A 86 -5.26 1.19 12.97
C LYS A 86 -4.63 2.51 12.53
N GLY A 87 -4.33 3.40 13.48
CA GLY A 87 -3.55 4.60 13.21
C GLY A 87 -2.06 4.34 13.44
N VAL A 88 -1.23 4.35 12.40
CA VAL A 88 0.22 4.24 12.55
C VAL A 88 0.77 5.60 12.95
N VAL A 89 1.42 5.69 14.12
CA VAL A 89 2.01 6.94 14.60
C VAL A 89 3.48 7.02 14.18
N LEU A 90 3.82 8.00 13.35
CA LEU A 90 5.18 8.28 12.88
C LEU A 90 5.68 9.58 13.52
N THR A 91 6.91 9.56 14.02
CA THR A 91 7.55 10.74 14.62
C THR A 91 8.25 11.59 13.57
N HIS A 92 8.57 12.84 13.92
CA HIS A 92 9.40 13.71 13.07
C HIS A 92 10.75 13.06 12.74
N ASN A 93 11.37 12.38 13.72
CA ASN A 93 12.63 11.67 13.51
C ASN A 93 12.49 10.51 12.53
N ALA A 94 11.38 9.76 12.60
CA ALA A 94 11.10 8.67 11.67
C ALA A 94 10.88 9.19 10.23
N VAL A 95 10.13 10.29 10.09
CA VAL A 95 9.93 10.97 8.81
C VAL A 95 11.25 11.48 8.23
N ALA A 96 12.08 12.12 9.06
CA ALA A 96 13.41 12.60 8.68
C ALA A 96 14.32 11.47 8.18
N ALA A 97 14.41 10.38 8.96
CA ALA A 97 15.25 9.25 8.60
C ALA A 97 14.79 8.55 7.31
N SER A 98 13.47 8.43 7.10
CA SER A 98 12.88 7.91 5.85
C SER A 98 13.26 8.79 4.65
N ALA A 99 13.18 10.11 4.82
CA ALA A 99 13.53 11.09 3.80
C ALA A 99 15.03 11.01 3.44
N ASP A 100 15.90 10.92 4.44
CA ASP A 100 17.34 10.86 4.25
C ASP A 100 17.79 9.57 3.57
N ALA A 101 17.32 8.43 4.07
CA ALA A 101 17.67 7.12 3.53
C ALA A 101 17.21 6.98 2.06
N THR A 102 16.00 7.45 1.75
CA THR A 102 15.48 7.44 0.38
C THR A 102 16.26 8.39 -0.53
N SER A 103 16.49 9.64 -0.09
CA SER A 103 17.20 10.63 -0.90
C SER A 103 18.64 10.18 -1.20
N LYS A 104 19.32 9.55 -0.24
CA LYS A 104 20.64 8.97 -0.46
C LYS A 104 20.60 7.82 -1.47
N ARG A 105 19.65 6.89 -1.32
CA ARG A 105 19.50 5.73 -2.24
C ARG A 105 19.22 6.16 -3.68
N LEU A 106 18.40 7.19 -3.87
CA LEU A 106 17.99 7.65 -5.20
C LEU A 106 18.92 8.73 -5.78
N GLY A 107 19.94 9.14 -5.03
CA GLY A 107 20.85 10.23 -5.41
C GLY A 107 20.11 11.53 -5.65
N VAL A 108 19.20 11.91 -4.75
CA VAL A 108 18.41 13.14 -4.86
C VAL A 108 19.31 14.36 -4.65
N THR A 109 19.23 15.33 -5.54
CA THR A 109 20.00 16.59 -5.52
C THR A 109 19.07 17.80 -5.50
N ASP A 110 19.64 19.00 -5.44
CA ASP A 110 18.88 20.26 -5.48
C ASP A 110 18.25 20.53 -6.86
N ASP A 111 18.73 19.85 -7.91
CA ASP A 111 18.15 19.90 -9.25
C ASP A 111 16.91 19.00 -9.40
N ASP A 112 16.62 18.16 -8.39
CA ASP A 112 15.47 17.29 -8.42
C ASP A 112 14.17 17.97 -7.96
N HIS A 113 13.07 17.48 -8.51
CA HIS A 113 11.73 17.96 -8.20
C HIS A 113 10.78 16.78 -8.06
N TRP A 114 10.24 16.62 -6.86
CA TRP A 114 9.25 15.61 -6.53
C TRP A 114 7.84 15.99 -7.01
N LEU A 115 7.15 15.02 -7.61
CA LEU A 115 5.73 15.05 -7.89
C LEU A 115 4.98 14.11 -6.94
N ALA A 116 4.09 14.67 -6.12
CA ALA A 116 3.12 13.91 -5.33
C ALA A 116 1.78 13.87 -6.06
N CYS A 117 1.40 12.71 -6.59
CA CYS A 117 0.13 12.52 -7.31
C CYS A 117 -0.71 11.34 -6.80
N LEU A 118 -0.18 10.57 -5.86
CA LEU A 118 -0.92 9.50 -5.19
C LEU A 118 -1.70 10.03 -3.99
N PRO A 119 -2.75 9.31 -3.55
CA PRO A 119 -3.52 9.67 -2.36
C PRO A 119 -2.66 9.95 -1.12
N LEU A 120 -2.90 11.08 -0.47
CA LEU A 120 -2.12 11.56 0.69
C LEU A 120 -2.54 10.93 2.02
N SER A 121 -3.69 10.25 2.05
CA SER A 121 -4.13 9.38 3.15
C SER A 121 -3.30 8.10 3.29
N HIS A 122 -2.44 7.80 2.32
CA HIS A 122 -1.57 6.64 2.31
C HIS A 122 -0.10 7.07 2.30
N VAL A 123 0.74 6.30 2.99
CA VAL A 123 2.17 6.59 3.14
C VAL A 123 2.90 6.70 1.78
N GLY A 124 2.46 5.95 0.76
CA GLY A 124 3.08 5.99 -0.57
C GLY A 124 3.00 7.36 -1.24
N GLY A 125 1.87 8.07 -1.11
CA GLY A 125 1.73 9.45 -1.60
C GLY A 125 2.28 10.48 -0.62
N LEU A 126 1.97 10.32 0.67
CA LEU A 126 2.36 11.26 1.72
C LEU A 126 3.89 11.37 1.91
N SER A 127 4.61 10.26 1.75
CA SER A 127 6.08 10.23 1.89
C SER A 127 6.79 11.11 0.86
N VAL A 128 6.19 11.37 -0.31
CA VAL A 128 6.74 12.29 -1.31
C VAL A 128 6.75 13.72 -0.78
N ILE A 129 5.64 14.17 -0.20
CA ILE A 129 5.52 15.52 0.38
C ILE A 129 6.48 15.66 1.56
N THR A 130 6.41 14.73 2.51
CA THR A 130 7.17 14.82 3.76
C THR A 130 8.68 14.74 3.52
N ARG A 131 9.14 13.94 2.55
CA ARG A 131 10.54 13.92 2.11
C ARG A 131 10.97 15.23 1.48
N ALA A 132 10.18 15.77 0.55
CA ALA A 132 10.52 17.03 -0.12
C ALA A 132 10.60 18.19 0.90
N LEU A 133 9.64 18.27 1.83
CA LEU A 133 9.66 19.26 2.92
C LEU A 133 10.89 19.10 3.83
N HIS A 134 11.24 17.86 4.19
CA HIS A 134 12.39 17.62 5.07
C HIS A 134 13.73 17.94 4.38
N ARG A 135 13.84 17.64 3.09
CA ARG A 135 15.07 17.79 2.31
C ARG A 135 15.20 19.14 1.63
N GLY A 136 14.16 19.97 1.66
CA GLY A 136 14.12 21.23 0.91
C GLY A 136 14.08 21.06 -0.61
N THR A 137 13.72 19.87 -1.11
CA THR A 137 13.65 19.56 -2.54
C THR A 137 12.40 20.19 -3.15
N ALA A 138 12.46 20.63 -4.41
CA ALA A 138 11.30 21.17 -5.11
C ALA A 138 10.14 20.17 -5.13
N LEU A 139 8.90 20.67 -5.01
CA LEU A 139 7.70 19.85 -4.84
C LEU A 139 6.53 20.40 -5.66
N THR A 140 5.86 19.51 -6.39
CA THR A 140 4.52 19.74 -6.93
C THR A 140 3.57 18.69 -6.37
N VAL A 141 2.41 19.12 -5.89
CA VAL A 141 1.37 18.24 -5.35
C VAL A 141 0.13 18.37 -6.21
N LEU A 142 -0.32 17.25 -6.76
CA LEU A 142 -1.59 17.15 -7.46
C LEU A 142 -2.69 16.66 -6.52
N PRO A 143 -3.95 17.07 -6.71
CA PRO A 143 -5.06 16.63 -5.86
C PRO A 143 -5.36 15.14 -5.99
N ARG A 144 -5.04 14.57 -7.16
CA ARG A 144 -5.19 13.16 -7.50
C ARG A 144 -4.28 12.81 -8.68
N PHE A 145 -4.14 11.52 -8.96
CA PHE A 145 -3.48 11.05 -10.17
C PHE A 145 -4.31 11.39 -11.40
N ASP A 146 -3.67 12.02 -12.38
CA ASP A 146 -4.19 12.34 -13.70
C ASP A 146 -3.02 12.32 -14.69
N ALA A 147 -3.13 11.53 -15.77
CA ALA A 147 -1.99 11.24 -16.64
C ALA A 147 -1.50 12.49 -17.39
N ASP A 148 -2.42 13.35 -17.82
CA ASP A 148 -2.09 14.61 -18.51
C ASP A 148 -1.43 15.58 -17.54
N ALA A 149 -1.97 15.74 -16.33
CA ALA A 149 -1.39 16.60 -15.31
C ALA A 149 0.00 16.13 -14.87
N VAL A 150 0.22 14.81 -14.79
CA VAL A 150 1.53 14.19 -14.50
C VAL A 150 2.52 14.52 -15.62
N THR A 151 2.12 14.34 -16.89
CA THR A 151 2.94 14.68 -18.06
C THR A 151 3.30 16.16 -18.08
N GLN A 152 2.35 17.03 -17.79
CA GLN A 152 2.58 18.47 -17.70
C GLN A 152 3.48 18.86 -16.52
N ALA A 153 3.39 18.16 -15.39
CA ALA A 153 4.27 18.40 -14.25
C ALA A 153 5.72 18.01 -14.58
N ALA A 154 5.92 16.87 -15.25
CA ALA A 154 7.24 16.47 -15.76
C ALA A 154 7.80 17.49 -16.76
N ALA A 155 6.97 17.97 -17.70
CA ALA A 155 7.35 19.03 -18.65
C ALA A 155 7.71 20.37 -17.96
N ARG A 156 7.24 20.60 -16.73
CA ARG A 156 7.57 21.77 -15.89
C ARG A 156 8.75 21.54 -14.94
N GLY A 157 9.43 20.40 -15.05
CA GLY A 157 10.67 20.12 -14.32
C GLY A 157 10.56 19.02 -13.26
N ALA A 158 9.39 18.40 -13.03
CA ALA A 158 9.31 17.29 -12.08
C ALA A 158 10.15 16.10 -12.56
N THR A 159 11.16 15.70 -11.79
CA THR A 159 12.10 14.62 -12.14
C THR A 159 11.80 13.31 -11.42
N LEU A 160 11.10 13.35 -10.28
CA LEU A 160 10.87 12.22 -9.40
C LEU A 160 9.39 12.05 -9.05
N THR A 161 8.92 10.80 -8.98
CA THR A 161 7.56 10.52 -8.51
C THR A 161 7.47 9.16 -7.82
N SER A 162 6.43 8.96 -7.01
CA SER A 162 6.04 7.66 -6.49
C SER A 162 4.75 7.20 -7.18
N LEU A 163 4.73 5.98 -7.71
CA LEU A 163 3.60 5.41 -8.43
C LEU A 163 3.27 3.99 -7.95
N VAL A 164 2.10 3.53 -8.38
CA VAL A 164 1.68 2.12 -8.35
C VAL A 164 1.62 1.60 -9.79
N ALA A 165 1.65 0.28 -9.99
CA ALA A 165 1.75 -0.32 -11.33
C ALA A 165 0.65 0.16 -12.30
N THR A 166 -0.58 0.31 -11.82
CA THR A 166 -1.71 0.80 -12.64
C THR A 166 -1.58 2.26 -13.04
N ALA A 167 -0.93 3.09 -12.23
CA ALA A 167 -0.66 4.49 -12.57
C ALA A 167 0.53 4.59 -13.55
N LEU A 168 1.56 3.77 -13.35
CA LEU A 168 2.71 3.67 -14.23
C LEU A 168 2.31 3.27 -15.66
N ALA A 169 1.38 2.32 -15.81
CA ALA A 169 0.88 1.87 -17.11
C ALA A 169 0.16 2.95 -17.95
N ARG A 170 -0.17 4.10 -17.34
CA ARG A 170 -0.96 5.18 -17.97
C ARG A 170 -0.12 6.37 -18.42
N ILE A 171 1.20 6.33 -18.24
CA ILE A 171 2.11 7.41 -18.61
C ILE A 171 3.33 6.83 -19.34
N ASP A 172 4.05 7.68 -20.08
CA ASP A 172 5.40 7.35 -20.51
C ASP A 172 6.35 7.44 -19.31
N PRO A 173 6.98 6.35 -18.84
CA PRO A 173 7.88 6.40 -17.70
C PRO A 173 9.14 7.25 -17.97
N SER A 174 9.55 7.43 -19.22
CA SER A 174 10.80 8.12 -19.58
C SER A 174 10.80 9.62 -19.26
N ILE A 175 9.62 10.20 -18.99
CA ILE A 175 9.47 11.60 -18.60
C ILE A 175 10.05 11.90 -17.20
N PHE A 176 10.33 10.87 -16.40
CA PHE A 176 10.93 10.99 -15.09
C PHE A 176 12.36 10.46 -15.06
N ARG A 177 13.22 11.09 -14.25
CA ARG A 177 14.54 10.55 -13.92
C ARG A 177 14.44 9.24 -13.14
N CYS A 178 13.52 9.19 -12.18
CA CYS A 178 13.31 8.00 -11.35
C CYS A 178 11.87 7.91 -10.85
N ILE A 179 11.31 6.71 -10.91
CA ILE A 179 9.99 6.36 -10.40
C ILE A 179 10.15 5.39 -9.25
N VAL A 180 9.67 5.76 -8.06
CA VAL A 180 9.56 4.84 -6.93
C VAL A 180 8.25 4.07 -7.08
N LEU A 181 8.34 2.74 -7.26
CA LEU A 181 7.19 1.88 -7.48
C LEU A 181 6.91 1.04 -6.24
N GLY A 182 5.69 1.13 -5.72
CA GLY A 182 5.25 0.34 -4.57
C GLY A 182 3.79 -0.11 -4.69
N GLY A 183 3.32 -0.80 -3.65
CA GLY A 183 1.90 -1.14 -3.50
C GLY A 183 1.41 -2.34 -4.31
N GLY A 184 2.29 -3.06 -5.00
CA GLY A 184 1.96 -4.27 -5.76
C GLY A 184 3.16 -4.82 -6.54
N PRO A 185 3.00 -5.95 -7.24
CA PRO A 185 4.05 -6.50 -8.08
C PRO A 185 4.42 -5.52 -9.20
N PRO A 186 5.71 -5.43 -9.57
CA PRO A 186 6.13 -4.61 -10.69
C PRO A 186 5.64 -5.20 -12.03
N PRO A 187 5.46 -4.37 -13.07
CA PRO A 187 5.24 -4.87 -14.42
C PRO A 187 6.50 -5.59 -14.94
N ASP A 188 6.29 -6.53 -15.86
CA ASP A 188 7.35 -7.22 -16.61
C ASP A 188 7.09 -7.06 -18.13
N PRO A 189 7.98 -6.39 -18.89
CA PRO A 189 9.24 -5.79 -18.47
C PRO A 189 9.06 -4.52 -17.63
N ARG A 190 9.90 -4.37 -16.60
CA ARG A 190 9.97 -3.17 -15.76
C ARG A 190 10.75 -2.05 -16.47
N PRO A 191 10.26 -0.79 -16.50
CA PRO A 191 11.03 0.34 -17.02
C PRO A 191 12.34 0.55 -16.25
N ALA A 192 13.44 0.88 -16.95
CA ALA A 192 14.78 0.94 -16.37
C ALA A 192 14.95 2.00 -15.27
N ASN A 193 14.17 3.08 -15.32
CA ASN A 193 14.16 4.16 -14.34
C ASN A 193 13.19 3.93 -13.18
N THR A 194 12.63 2.72 -13.05
CA THR A 194 11.65 2.38 -12.01
C THR A 194 12.31 1.54 -10.93
N VAL A 195 12.26 1.98 -9.68
CA VAL A 195 12.81 1.27 -8.51
C VAL A 195 11.68 0.66 -7.70
N THR A 196 11.68 -0.65 -7.53
CA THR A 196 10.65 -1.33 -6.74
C THR A 196 10.96 -1.19 -5.26
N THR A 197 9.90 -1.07 -4.46
CA THR A 197 10.04 -0.87 -3.02
C THR A 197 9.22 -1.88 -2.24
N TYR A 198 9.82 -2.35 -1.15
CA TYR A 198 9.13 -3.05 -0.08
C TYR A 198 9.19 -2.21 1.20
N GLY A 199 8.05 -2.16 1.88
CA GLY A 199 7.85 -1.43 3.13
C GLY A 199 6.39 -1.39 3.49
N LEU A 200 6.12 -0.89 4.69
CA LEU A 200 4.82 -0.84 5.32
C LEU A 200 4.46 0.60 5.66
N THR A 201 3.21 0.83 6.08
CA THR A 201 2.86 2.12 6.70
C THR A 201 3.67 2.31 7.98
N GLU A 202 3.87 1.21 8.71
CA GLU A 202 4.65 1.05 9.92
C GLU A 202 6.14 1.39 9.75
N THR A 203 6.67 1.45 8.53
CA THR A 203 8.05 1.86 8.25
C THR A 203 8.13 3.27 7.65
N GLY A 204 7.02 4.00 7.59
CA GLY A 204 6.96 5.39 7.12
C GLY A 204 7.20 5.60 5.62
N SER A 205 7.70 4.59 4.89
CA SER A 205 7.67 4.41 3.44
C SER A 205 8.35 3.07 3.08
N GLY A 206 8.80 2.89 1.83
CA GLY A 206 9.67 1.79 1.45
C GLY A 206 11.00 1.82 2.20
N VAL A 207 11.49 0.64 2.62
CA VAL A 207 12.77 0.45 3.33
C VAL A 207 13.70 -0.54 2.63
N VAL A 208 13.23 -1.21 1.59
CA VAL A 208 14.02 -2.07 0.70
C VAL A 208 13.74 -1.64 -0.73
N TYR A 209 14.79 -1.37 -1.50
CA TYR A 209 14.71 -0.87 -2.87
C TYR A 209 15.44 -1.84 -3.79
N ASP A 210 14.74 -2.41 -4.78
CA ASP A 210 15.24 -3.48 -5.67
C ASP A 210 15.82 -4.68 -4.90
N GLY A 211 15.18 -5.04 -3.79
CA GLY A 211 15.62 -6.12 -2.89
C GLY A 211 16.80 -5.73 -1.99
N VAL A 212 17.29 -4.49 -2.04
CA VAL A 212 18.41 -4.02 -1.21
C VAL A 212 17.91 -3.10 -0.10
N ALA A 213 18.17 -3.46 1.15
CA ALA A 213 17.81 -2.66 2.34
C ALA A 213 18.40 -1.25 2.26
N LEU A 214 17.65 -0.22 2.64
CA LEU A 214 18.16 1.15 2.79
C LEU A 214 19.20 1.24 3.92
N ASP A 215 19.98 2.31 3.92
CA ASP A 215 20.96 2.56 4.97
C ASP A 215 20.30 2.62 6.35
N GLY A 216 20.85 1.87 7.30
CA GLY A 216 20.30 1.79 8.67
C GLY A 216 19.09 0.85 8.81
N VAL A 217 18.71 0.13 7.76
CA VAL A 217 17.67 -0.90 7.81
C VAL A 217 18.31 -2.26 8.08
N GLU A 218 17.95 -2.85 9.20
CA GLU A 218 18.27 -4.23 9.55
C GLU A 218 17.09 -5.13 9.22
N ILE A 219 17.40 -6.28 8.60
CA ILE A 219 16.41 -7.28 8.18
C ILE A 219 16.84 -8.63 8.75
N GLU A 220 15.95 -9.26 9.50
CA GLU A 220 16.10 -10.64 9.98
C GLU A 220 15.00 -11.49 9.34
N ILE A 221 15.34 -12.70 8.90
CA ILE A 221 14.35 -13.70 8.49
C ILE A 221 14.19 -14.68 9.66
N ALA A 222 13.02 -14.67 10.28
CA ALA A 222 12.70 -15.56 11.38
C ALA A 222 12.69 -17.03 10.91
N SER A 223 12.71 -17.98 11.86
CA SER A 223 12.74 -19.42 11.55
C SER A 223 11.54 -19.91 10.73
N ASP A 224 10.41 -19.20 10.82
CA ASP A 224 9.19 -19.46 10.05
C ASP A 224 9.11 -18.66 8.74
N GLY A 225 10.18 -17.95 8.37
CA GLY A 225 10.29 -17.15 7.16
C GLY A 225 9.78 -15.71 7.31
N GLU A 226 9.34 -15.27 8.49
CA GLU A 226 8.90 -13.88 8.68
C GLU A 226 10.02 -12.89 8.43
N ILE A 227 9.73 -11.83 7.69
CA ILE A 227 10.58 -10.66 7.58
C ILE A 227 10.40 -9.83 8.85
N LEU A 228 11.48 -9.64 9.60
CA LEU A 228 11.53 -8.74 10.74
C LEU A 228 12.37 -7.52 10.37
N LEU A 229 11.90 -6.32 10.71
CA LEU A 229 12.56 -5.06 10.35
C LEU A 229 12.97 -4.28 11.59
N ARG A 230 14.19 -3.75 11.61
CA ARG A 230 14.60 -2.73 12.59
C ARG A 230 15.23 -1.57 11.86
N CYS A 231 14.63 -0.39 11.96
CA CYS A 231 15.13 0.80 11.29
C CYS A 231 14.65 2.11 11.95
N PRO A 232 15.37 3.24 11.76
CA PRO A 232 15.02 4.52 12.39
C PRO A 232 13.66 5.11 11.96
N MET A 233 13.12 4.68 10.81
CA MET A 233 11.84 5.17 10.26
C MET A 233 10.61 4.36 10.71
N MET A 234 10.77 3.44 11.65
CA MET A 234 9.64 2.69 12.21
C MET A 234 8.66 3.59 12.96
N LEU A 235 7.41 3.14 12.97
CA LEU A 235 6.38 3.68 13.83
C LEU A 235 6.83 3.71 15.28
N ARG A 236 6.30 4.67 16.02
CA ARG A 236 6.45 4.70 17.49
C ARG A 236 5.50 3.70 18.15
N THR A 237 4.25 3.68 17.68
CA THR A 237 3.17 2.86 18.22
C THR A 237 1.99 2.89 17.25
N TYR A 238 1.04 1.97 17.40
CA TYR A 238 -0.31 2.23 16.93
C TYR A 238 -1.03 3.20 17.86
N ARG A 239 -2.00 3.91 17.28
CA ARG A 239 -2.75 4.96 17.94
C ARG A 239 -3.60 4.42 19.10
N ASN A 240 -4.00 3.15 19.04
CA ASN A 240 -4.68 2.42 20.13
C ASN A 240 -3.73 1.93 21.25
N GLY A 241 -2.43 2.23 21.17
CA GLY A 241 -1.41 1.85 22.18
C GLY A 241 -0.77 0.47 21.95
N GLN A 242 -1.23 -0.31 20.97
CA GLN A 242 -0.56 -1.55 20.60
C GLN A 242 0.74 -1.25 19.85
N SER A 243 1.72 -2.15 19.96
CA SER A 243 2.96 -2.07 19.19
C SER A 243 3.24 -3.42 18.53
N PRO A 244 3.61 -3.44 17.24
CA PRO A 244 4.08 -4.63 16.55
C PRO A 244 5.59 -4.86 16.73
N ILE A 245 6.24 -4.11 17.62
CA ILE A 245 7.68 -4.17 17.86
C ILE A 245 7.96 -5.11 19.04
N ASP A 246 8.86 -6.08 18.84
CA ASP A 246 9.27 -7.03 19.86
C ASP A 246 10.26 -6.41 20.88
N SER A 247 10.62 -7.18 21.90
CA SER A 247 11.58 -6.76 22.92
C SER A 247 13.01 -6.51 22.41
N ARG A 248 13.34 -6.99 21.20
CA ARG A 248 14.63 -6.77 20.53
C ARG A 248 14.63 -5.51 19.65
N GLY A 249 13.48 -4.85 19.52
CA GLY A 249 13.28 -3.66 18.70
C GLY A 249 12.95 -3.97 17.24
N PHE A 250 12.57 -5.21 16.91
CA PHE A 250 12.16 -5.59 15.56
C PHE A 250 10.63 -5.48 15.38
N LEU A 251 10.24 -4.83 14.29
CA LEU A 251 8.88 -4.84 13.76
C LEU A 251 8.58 -6.21 13.14
N HIS A 252 7.52 -6.85 13.62
CA HIS A 252 6.89 -7.99 12.96
C HIS A 252 6.05 -7.48 11.78
N THR A 253 6.37 -7.95 10.57
CA THR A 253 5.74 -7.46 9.33
C THR A 253 4.51 -8.27 8.93
N ASP A 254 4.39 -9.50 9.45
CA ASP A 254 3.53 -10.56 8.91
C ASP A 254 3.80 -10.91 7.44
N ASP A 255 4.90 -10.45 6.83
CA ASP A 255 5.27 -10.79 5.46
C ASP A 255 6.36 -11.88 5.47
N LEU A 256 6.26 -12.85 4.57
CA LEU A 256 7.25 -13.91 4.41
C LEU A 256 8.25 -13.56 3.31
N GLY A 257 9.51 -13.92 3.51
CA GLY A 257 10.58 -13.67 2.57
C GLY A 257 11.82 -14.52 2.80
N HIS A 258 12.77 -14.41 1.87
CA HIS A 258 14.05 -15.08 1.96
C HIS A 258 15.13 -14.27 1.25
N TRP A 259 16.38 -14.58 1.57
CA TRP A 259 17.53 -14.03 0.87
C TRP A 259 17.79 -14.80 -0.42
N LEU A 260 17.93 -14.07 -1.52
CA LEU A 260 18.45 -14.61 -2.77
C LEU A 260 19.97 -14.83 -2.67
N PRO A 261 20.56 -15.70 -3.51
CA PRO A 261 22.01 -15.96 -3.50
C PRO A 261 22.88 -14.71 -3.71
N ASP A 262 22.33 -13.67 -4.33
CA ASP A 262 23.00 -12.38 -4.56
C ASP A 262 22.84 -11.37 -3.41
N GLY A 263 22.23 -11.79 -2.30
CA GLY A 263 22.02 -10.96 -1.12
C GLY A 263 20.82 -10.03 -1.19
N ARG A 264 19.99 -10.10 -2.23
CA ARG A 264 18.73 -9.36 -2.30
C ARG A 264 17.61 -10.06 -1.52
N LEU A 265 16.75 -9.28 -0.88
CA LEU A 265 15.54 -9.77 -0.25
C LEU A 265 14.49 -10.09 -1.33
N SER A 266 13.98 -11.32 -1.31
CA SER A 266 12.77 -11.72 -2.03
C SER A 266 11.60 -11.75 -1.05
N VAL A 267 10.56 -10.96 -1.34
CA VAL A 267 9.31 -10.93 -0.56
C VAL A 267 8.30 -11.82 -1.27
N GLN A 268 7.76 -12.80 -0.55
CA GLN A 268 6.84 -13.79 -1.11
C GLN A 268 5.39 -13.32 -1.02
N GLY A 269 5.01 -12.69 0.10
CA GLY A 269 3.65 -12.26 0.35
C GLY A 269 3.34 -12.17 1.82
N ARG A 270 2.10 -11.81 2.15
CA ARG A 270 1.65 -11.67 3.53
C ARG A 270 1.24 -13.03 4.08
N ARG A 271 1.74 -13.43 5.25
CA ARG A 271 1.41 -14.69 5.93
C ARG A 271 -0.09 -14.97 5.99
N GLY A 272 -0.91 -13.97 6.30
CA GLY A 272 -2.38 -14.11 6.34
C GLY A 272 -3.05 -14.32 4.98
N ASP A 273 -2.33 -14.10 3.88
CA ASP A 273 -2.78 -14.38 2.52
C ASP A 273 -2.31 -15.75 2.01
N LEU A 274 -1.40 -16.43 2.71
CA LEU A 274 -1.00 -17.80 2.39
C LEU A 274 -2.21 -18.73 2.41
N ILE A 275 -2.41 -19.47 1.32
CA ILE A 275 -3.47 -20.46 1.19
C ILE A 275 -2.88 -21.82 1.54
N ILE A 276 -3.41 -22.47 2.57
CA ILE A 276 -3.00 -23.83 2.96
C ILE A 276 -4.09 -24.80 2.51
N THR A 277 -3.86 -25.47 1.39
CA THR A 277 -4.83 -26.37 0.75
C THR A 277 -4.30 -27.80 0.73
N GLY A 278 -4.93 -28.71 1.47
CA GLY A 278 -4.50 -30.12 1.50
C GLY A 278 -3.13 -30.37 2.10
N GLY A 279 -2.64 -29.46 2.95
CA GLY A 279 -1.27 -29.50 3.48
C GLY A 279 -0.21 -28.83 2.58
N GLU A 280 -0.62 -28.29 1.42
CA GLU A 280 0.27 -27.56 0.51
C GLU A 280 0.11 -26.06 0.67
N ASN A 281 1.23 -25.35 0.56
CA ASN A 281 1.30 -23.89 0.68
C ASN A 281 1.22 -23.23 -0.70
N VAL A 282 0.21 -22.39 -0.90
CA VAL A 282 -0.03 -21.67 -2.15
C VAL A 282 -0.07 -20.17 -1.91
N TRP A 283 0.85 -19.46 -2.53
CA TRP A 283 0.84 -18.00 -2.56
C TRP A 283 -0.13 -17.51 -3.64
N PRO A 284 -1.11 -16.65 -3.29
CA PRO A 284 -2.02 -16.05 -4.26
C PRO A 284 -1.29 -15.44 -5.46
N GLU A 285 -0.18 -14.76 -5.21
CA GLU A 285 0.63 -14.05 -6.20
C GLU A 285 1.16 -14.96 -7.31
N ILE A 286 1.50 -16.22 -7.00
CA ILE A 286 1.96 -17.20 -8.01
C ILE A 286 0.82 -17.55 -8.96
N VAL A 287 -0.38 -17.75 -8.42
CA VAL A 287 -1.57 -18.08 -9.19
C VAL A 287 -2.04 -16.88 -10.02
N GLU A 288 -2.00 -15.67 -9.43
CA GLU A 288 -2.28 -14.40 -10.11
C GLU A 288 -1.32 -14.17 -11.29
N ALA A 289 -0.01 -14.26 -11.05
CA ALA A 289 1.02 -14.09 -12.06
C ALA A 289 0.96 -15.12 -13.18
N THR A 290 0.44 -16.33 -12.89
CA THR A 290 0.21 -17.34 -13.92
C THR A 290 -1.02 -17.02 -14.75
N LEU A 291 -2.17 -16.82 -14.11
CA LEU A 291 -3.45 -16.66 -14.81
C LEU A 291 -3.51 -15.38 -15.65
N VAL A 292 -2.80 -14.33 -15.25
CA VAL A 292 -2.71 -13.08 -16.03
C VAL A 292 -1.98 -13.25 -17.37
N LEU A 293 -1.24 -14.35 -17.56
CA LEU A 293 -0.63 -14.68 -18.86
C LEU A 293 -1.63 -15.21 -19.89
N HIS A 294 -2.85 -15.56 -19.48
CA HIS A 294 -3.89 -16.01 -20.40
C HIS A 294 -4.37 -14.82 -21.26
N PRO A 295 -4.44 -14.93 -22.60
CA PRO A 295 -4.74 -13.79 -23.49
C PRO A 295 -6.09 -13.08 -23.25
N GLY A 296 -7.06 -13.81 -22.68
CA GLY A 296 -8.37 -13.27 -22.32
C GLY A 296 -8.46 -12.65 -20.92
N VAL A 297 -7.35 -12.54 -20.17
CA VAL A 297 -7.32 -12.08 -18.79
C VAL A 297 -6.61 -10.73 -18.67
N GLU A 298 -7.29 -9.73 -18.10
CA GLU A 298 -6.72 -8.41 -17.79
C GLU A 298 -6.11 -8.38 -16.39
N GLU A 299 -6.88 -8.84 -15.40
CA GLU A 299 -6.47 -8.85 -14.01
C GLU A 299 -6.99 -10.09 -13.30
N VAL A 300 -6.27 -10.54 -12.28
CA VAL A 300 -6.69 -11.65 -11.41
C VAL A 300 -6.48 -11.27 -9.95
N GLY A 301 -7.44 -11.62 -9.11
CA GLY A 301 -7.30 -11.58 -7.65
C GLY A 301 -7.55 -12.96 -7.06
N VAL A 302 -6.60 -13.45 -6.25
CA VAL A 302 -6.66 -14.79 -5.65
C VAL A 302 -6.72 -14.68 -4.13
N VAL A 303 -7.54 -15.53 -3.52
CA VAL A 303 -7.62 -15.71 -2.07
C VAL A 303 -7.86 -17.17 -1.69
N GLY A 304 -7.42 -17.52 -0.49
CA GLY A 304 -7.84 -18.74 0.19
C GLY A 304 -9.22 -18.57 0.79
N VAL A 305 -10.08 -19.56 0.56
CA VAL A 305 -11.45 -19.64 1.10
C VAL A 305 -11.63 -20.96 1.84
N ASP A 306 -12.45 -20.98 2.88
CA ASP A 306 -12.66 -22.18 3.68
C ASP A 306 -13.22 -23.33 2.83
N ASP A 307 -12.68 -24.53 3.02
CA ASP A 307 -13.07 -25.75 2.31
C ASP A 307 -13.09 -26.93 3.28
N ALA A 308 -14.21 -27.65 3.33
CA ALA A 308 -14.42 -28.74 4.29
C ALA A 308 -13.48 -29.94 4.09
N GLN A 309 -12.97 -30.14 2.86
CA GLN A 309 -12.10 -31.26 2.53
C GLN A 309 -10.62 -30.88 2.63
N TRP A 310 -10.27 -29.65 2.24
CA TRP A 310 -8.88 -29.23 2.06
C TRP A 310 -8.39 -28.22 3.11
N GLY A 311 -9.25 -27.83 4.05
CA GLY A 311 -9.03 -26.73 4.98
C GLY A 311 -9.27 -25.39 4.29
N GLN A 312 -8.48 -25.10 3.25
CA GLN A 312 -8.75 -24.01 2.33
C GLN A 312 -8.72 -24.48 0.88
N ALA A 313 -9.41 -23.74 0.01
CA ALA A 313 -9.37 -23.87 -1.43
C ALA A 313 -8.88 -22.55 -2.07
N VAL A 314 -8.19 -22.67 -3.20
CA VAL A 314 -7.81 -21.51 -4.03
C VAL A 314 -9.04 -21.01 -4.79
N ALA A 315 -9.40 -19.75 -4.60
CA ALA A 315 -10.46 -19.07 -5.34
C ALA A 315 -9.89 -17.87 -6.10
N ALA A 316 -10.28 -17.71 -7.37
CA ALA A 316 -9.78 -16.68 -8.26
C ALA A 316 -10.92 -15.87 -8.90
N TRP A 317 -10.78 -14.54 -8.88
CA TRP A 317 -11.65 -13.59 -9.57
C TRP A 317 -10.88 -13.02 -10.75
N VAL A 318 -11.47 -13.10 -11.93
CA VAL A 318 -10.82 -12.79 -13.20
C VAL A 318 -11.56 -11.64 -13.87
N VAL A 319 -10.83 -10.59 -14.21
CA VAL A 319 -11.30 -9.49 -15.06
C VAL A 319 -10.90 -9.84 -16.50
N PRO A 320 -11.86 -9.92 -17.43
CA PRO A 320 -11.56 -10.26 -18.82
C PRO A 320 -10.93 -9.07 -19.56
N SER A 321 -9.97 -9.34 -20.44
CA SER A 321 -9.38 -8.31 -21.33
C SER A 321 -10.39 -7.72 -22.32
N ASP A 322 -11.39 -8.51 -22.71
CA ASP A 322 -12.56 -8.07 -23.47
C ASP A 322 -13.84 -8.44 -22.71
N PRO A 323 -14.52 -7.48 -22.07
CA PRO A 323 -15.79 -7.74 -21.38
C PRO A 323 -16.90 -8.30 -22.28
N ALA A 324 -16.83 -8.08 -23.60
CA ALA A 324 -17.80 -8.64 -24.54
C ALA A 324 -17.51 -10.10 -24.91
N ASN A 325 -16.27 -10.57 -24.68
CA ASN A 325 -15.84 -11.93 -24.99
C ASN A 325 -14.93 -12.49 -23.87
N PRO A 326 -15.48 -12.73 -22.67
CA PRO A 326 -14.70 -13.24 -21.55
C PRO A 326 -14.23 -14.68 -21.79
N PRO A 327 -13.07 -15.08 -21.24
CA PRO A 327 -12.61 -16.47 -21.32
C PRO A 327 -13.58 -17.40 -20.57
N SER A 328 -13.76 -18.62 -21.08
CA SER A 328 -14.59 -19.60 -20.39
C SER A 328 -13.89 -20.11 -19.12
N LEU A 329 -14.67 -20.53 -18.12
CA LEU A 329 -14.10 -21.09 -16.89
C LEU A 329 -13.30 -22.37 -17.15
N ASP A 330 -13.67 -23.13 -18.17
CA ASP A 330 -12.95 -24.36 -18.54
C ASP A 330 -11.64 -24.06 -19.26
N ASP A 331 -11.59 -23.02 -20.10
CA ASP A 331 -10.35 -22.54 -20.70
C ASP A 331 -9.37 -22.09 -19.62
N LEU A 332 -9.85 -21.31 -18.63
CA LEU A 332 -9.03 -20.87 -17.50
C LEU A 332 -8.52 -22.04 -16.65
N ARG A 333 -9.34 -23.07 -16.42
CA ARG A 333 -8.91 -24.30 -15.72
C ARG A 333 -7.89 -25.08 -16.54
N GLY A 334 -8.08 -25.19 -17.85
CA GLY A 334 -7.12 -25.83 -18.76
C GLY A 334 -5.78 -25.12 -18.70
N PHE A 335 -5.78 -23.80 -18.88
CA PHE A 335 -4.59 -22.97 -18.81
C PHE A 335 -3.87 -23.10 -17.46
N ALA A 336 -4.60 -23.04 -16.34
CA ALA A 336 -4.02 -23.22 -15.01
C ALA A 336 -3.32 -24.58 -14.87
N ARG A 337 -3.95 -25.67 -15.30
CA ARG A 337 -3.39 -27.03 -15.20
C ARG A 337 -2.12 -27.23 -16.01
N GLU A 338 -1.97 -26.48 -17.11
CA GLU A 338 -0.78 -26.55 -17.96
C GLU A 338 0.40 -25.76 -17.38
N HIS A 339 0.14 -24.73 -16.56
CA HIS A 339 1.17 -23.76 -16.15
C HIS A 339 1.51 -23.78 -14.66
N ILE A 340 0.63 -24.30 -13.79
CA ILE A 340 0.88 -24.44 -12.34
C ILE A 340 0.55 -25.84 -11.84
N ALA A 341 1.15 -26.19 -10.69
CA ALA A 341 0.88 -27.47 -10.05
C ALA A 341 -0.59 -27.63 -9.68
N ALA A 342 -1.11 -28.86 -9.73
CA ALA A 342 -2.54 -29.15 -9.56
C ALA A 342 -3.14 -28.63 -8.24
N PHE A 343 -2.35 -28.60 -7.15
CA PHE A 343 -2.80 -28.09 -5.86
C PHE A 343 -2.90 -26.55 -5.81
N MET A 344 -2.22 -25.84 -6.73
CA MET A 344 -2.31 -24.38 -6.88
C MET A 344 -3.48 -23.95 -7.77
N ALA A 345 -4.01 -24.86 -8.59
CA ALA A 345 -5.07 -24.54 -9.53
C ALA A 345 -6.35 -24.08 -8.80
N PRO A 346 -6.98 -22.96 -9.20
CA PRO A 346 -8.21 -22.49 -8.58
C PRO A 346 -9.32 -23.55 -8.64
N ARG A 347 -9.95 -23.82 -7.48
CA ARG A 347 -11.17 -24.65 -7.39
C ARG A 347 -12.41 -23.83 -7.72
N SER A 348 -12.41 -22.56 -7.31
CA SER A 348 -13.46 -21.59 -7.63
C SER A 348 -12.91 -20.52 -8.58
N LEU A 349 -13.62 -20.28 -9.67
CA LEU A 349 -13.31 -19.22 -10.64
C LEU A 349 -14.54 -18.35 -10.84
N PHE A 350 -14.35 -17.04 -10.81
CA PHE A 350 -15.41 -16.06 -11.00
C PHE A 350 -14.97 -15.04 -12.05
N ILE A 351 -15.77 -14.83 -13.08
CA ILE A 351 -15.58 -13.70 -13.99
C ILE A 351 -16.24 -12.47 -13.36
N VAL A 352 -15.51 -11.37 -13.23
CA VAL A 352 -16.00 -10.11 -12.68
C VAL A 352 -15.63 -8.92 -13.55
N PRO A 353 -16.44 -7.85 -13.54
CA PRO A 353 -16.12 -6.66 -14.32
C PRO A 353 -14.92 -5.88 -13.75
N GLN A 354 -14.61 -6.04 -12.45
CA GLN A 354 -13.48 -5.38 -11.79
C GLN A 354 -13.14 -6.07 -10.46
N LEU A 355 -11.90 -5.96 -10.01
CA LEU A 355 -11.47 -6.42 -8.69
C LEU A 355 -11.74 -5.36 -7.61
N PRO A 356 -12.07 -5.77 -6.37
CA PRO A 356 -12.14 -4.84 -5.25
C PRO A 356 -10.73 -4.35 -4.92
N ARG A 357 -10.43 -3.10 -5.23
CA ARG A 357 -9.14 -2.48 -4.92
C ARG A 357 -9.31 -1.42 -3.86
N THR A 358 -8.27 -1.25 -3.07
CA THR A 358 -8.09 -0.09 -2.23
C THR A 358 -7.96 1.13 -3.13
N ASN A 359 -8.14 2.24 -2.48
CA ASN A 359 -7.92 3.57 -2.98
C ASN A 359 -6.54 3.80 -3.63
N ILE A 360 -5.49 3.08 -3.27
CA ILE A 360 -4.17 3.14 -3.95
C ILE A 360 -3.97 2.05 -5.00
N GLY A 361 -5.04 1.37 -5.41
CA GLY A 361 -4.99 0.31 -6.41
C GLY A 361 -4.57 -1.06 -5.87
N LYS A 362 -4.23 -1.20 -4.58
CA LYS A 362 -3.92 -2.52 -3.97
C LYS A 362 -5.16 -3.40 -3.88
N LEU A 363 -5.08 -4.69 -4.21
CA LEU A 363 -6.20 -5.63 -4.08
C LEU A 363 -6.71 -5.74 -2.62
N GLN A 364 -8.04 -5.72 -2.43
CA GLN A 364 -8.70 -5.94 -1.14
C GLN A 364 -9.12 -7.40 -0.98
N ARG A 365 -8.17 -8.26 -0.58
CA ARG A 365 -8.40 -9.70 -0.41
C ARG A 365 -9.49 -10.04 0.62
N SER A 366 -9.60 -9.28 1.71
CA SER A 366 -10.71 -9.45 2.66
C SER A 366 -12.07 -9.32 2.01
N ARG A 367 -12.23 -8.38 1.06
CA ARG A 367 -13.48 -8.18 0.31
C ARG A 367 -13.76 -9.32 -0.66
N LEU A 368 -12.73 -9.90 -1.29
CA LEU A 368 -12.88 -11.12 -2.10
C LEU A 368 -13.39 -12.29 -1.26
N ARG A 369 -12.82 -12.49 -0.05
CA ARG A 369 -13.29 -13.54 0.88
C ARG A 369 -14.75 -13.33 1.28
N SER A 370 -15.16 -12.08 1.57
CA SER A 370 -16.56 -11.77 1.85
C SER A 370 -17.49 -12.04 0.66
N LEU A 371 -17.07 -11.67 -0.56
CA LEU A 371 -17.83 -11.95 -1.79
C LEU A 371 -18.02 -13.45 -2.01
N HIS A 372 -16.99 -14.26 -1.75
CA HIS A 372 -17.09 -15.71 -1.81
C HIS A 372 -18.12 -16.27 -0.81
N ALA A 373 -18.07 -15.82 0.44
CA ALA A 373 -19.01 -16.25 1.47
C ALA A 373 -20.46 -15.92 1.10
N SER A 374 -20.71 -14.74 0.51
CA SER A 374 -22.04 -14.37 0.01
C SER A 374 -22.49 -15.21 -1.19
N ALA A 375 -21.56 -15.59 -2.08
CA ALA A 375 -21.88 -16.44 -3.23
C ALA A 375 -22.26 -17.88 -2.80
N GLN A 376 -21.66 -18.42 -1.74
CA GLN A 376 -22.01 -19.74 -1.21
C GLN A 376 -23.35 -19.75 -0.43
N GLY A 377 -23.69 -18.66 0.26
CA GLY A 377 -24.98 -18.54 0.97
C GLY A 377 -26.22 -18.44 0.07
N THR A 378 -26.04 -18.35 -1.26
CA THR A 378 -27.14 -18.24 -2.24
C THR A 378 -27.40 -19.57 -2.98
N GLN A 379 -26.64 -20.64 -2.71
CA GLN A 379 -27.00 -21.98 -3.20
C GLN A 379 -27.95 -22.66 -2.21
N PRO A 380 -29.17 -23.08 -2.62
CA PRO A 380 -30.00 -23.91 -1.76
C PRO A 380 -29.24 -25.23 -1.53
N HIS A 381 -29.10 -25.62 -0.26
CA HIS A 381 -28.69 -26.97 0.11
C HIS A 381 -29.69 -27.95 -0.51
N GLU A 382 -29.33 -28.57 -1.64
CA GLU A 382 -29.97 -29.80 -2.07
C GLU A 382 -29.39 -30.93 -1.22
N SER A 383 -30.24 -31.41 -0.32
CA SER A 383 -30.08 -32.56 0.57
C SER A 383 -30.08 -33.90 -0.15
#